data_AF-A0A3C2A8B5-F1
#
_entry.id   AF-A0A3C2A8B5-F1
#
_cell.length_a   1.000
_cell.length_b   1.000
_cell.length_c   1.000
_cell.angle_alpha   90.00
_cell.angle_beta   90.00
_cell.angle_gamma   90.00
#
_symmetry.space_group_name_H-M   'P 1'
#
loop_
_entity.id
_entity.type
_entity.pdbx_description
1 polymer ?
#
loop_
_entity_poly.entity_id
_entity_poly.type
_entity_poly.pdbx_seq_one_letter_code
_entity_poly.pdbx_strand_id
1 'polypeptide(L)' 'GFGLGWGVSPDPKGRPRLSHTGGNTGAICKLIVYPEQRVTVALVSNTSDVDWLRVVGEASTISNEVLAELGR' A
#
# COMPACT_ATOMS: atom_id res chain seq x y z
N GLY A 1 13.53 -4.36 -4.74
CA GLY A 1 14.22 -3.57 -5.78
C GLY A 1 13.64 -2.17 -5.86
N PHE A 2 14.26 -1.31 -6.67
CA PHE A 2 13.84 0.07 -6.89
C PHE A 2 13.73 0.31 -8.39
N GLY A 3 12.58 0.80 -8.84
CA GLY A 3 12.31 1.19 -10.23
C GLY A 3 12.49 2.70 -10.43
N LEU A 4 11.69 3.29 -11.32
CA LEU A 4 11.69 4.75 -11.56
C LEU A 4 10.94 5.50 -10.45
N GLY A 5 11.56 5.63 -9.28
CA GLY A 5 10.95 6.28 -8.10
C GLY A 5 10.03 5.35 -7.28
N TRP A 6 9.92 4.08 -7.66
CA TRP A 6 9.04 3.12 -7.02
C TRP A 6 9.81 2.04 -6.27
N GLY A 7 9.43 1.79 -5.02
CA GLY A 7 9.82 0.59 -4.31
C GLY A 7 9.08 -0.62 -4.87
N VAL A 8 9.82 -1.64 -5.31
CA VAL A 8 9.28 -2.90 -5.82
C VAL A 8 9.65 -4.00 -4.85
N SER A 9 8.68 -4.62 -4.21
CA SER A 9 8.93 -5.68 -3.23
C SER A 9 7.79 -6.68 -3.21
N PRO A 10 8.02 -7.93 -2.81
CA PRO A 10 6.92 -8.79 -2.40
C PRO A 10 6.35 -8.30 -1.05
N ASP A 11 5.07 -8.57 -0.82
CA ASP A 11 4.48 -8.52 0.51
C ASP A 11 4.80 -9.80 1.31
N PRO A 12 4.37 -9.92 2.58
CA PRO A 12 4.62 -11.13 3.38
C PRO A 12 4.02 -12.43 2.81
N LYS A 13 3.04 -12.34 1.89
CA LYS A 13 2.44 -13.48 1.19
C LYS A 13 3.10 -13.75 -0.18
N GLY A 14 4.18 -13.03 -0.51
CA GLY A 14 4.91 -13.18 -1.76
C GLY A 14 4.32 -12.41 -2.95
N ARG A 15 3.26 -11.62 -2.74
CA ARG A 15 2.57 -10.91 -3.83
C ARG A 15 3.36 -9.67 -4.24
N PRO A 16 3.52 -9.38 -5.56
CA PRO A 16 4.23 -8.19 -5.99
C PRO A 16 3.48 -6.92 -5.59
N ARG A 17 4.17 -6.01 -4.91
CA ARG A 17 3.68 -4.66 -4.62
C ARG A 17 4.62 -3.59 -5.16
N LEU A 18 4.02 -2.55 -5.73
CA LEU A 18 4.70 -1.28 -6.03
C LEU A 18 4.36 -0.30 -4.92
N SER A 19 5.33 0.52 -4.49
CA SER A 19 5.09 1.52 -3.46
C SER A 19 5.85 2.81 -3.67
N HIS A 20 5.23 3.92 -3.26
CA HIS A 20 5.86 5.23 -3.20
C HIS A 20 5.53 5.86 -1.86
N THR A 21 6.51 6.52 -1.24
CA THR A 21 6.32 7.31 -0.02
C THR A 21 6.54 8.77 -0.37
N GLY A 22 5.61 9.63 0.01
CA GLY A 22 5.77 11.09 -0.05
C GLY A 22 5.61 11.68 1.34
N GLY A 23 6.18 12.85 1.57
CA GLY A 23 5.97 13.56 2.83
C GLY A 23 6.58 14.95 2.82
N ASN A 24 6.02 15.79 3.67
CA ASN A 24 6.50 17.11 4.01
C ASN A 24 6.15 17.42 5.49
N THR A 25 6.54 18.57 6.01
CA THR A 25 6.14 19.02 7.35
C THR A 25 4.61 19.01 7.47
N GLY A 26 4.08 18.21 8.40
CA GLY A 26 2.65 18.13 8.69
C GLY A 26 1.82 17.27 7.73
N ALA A 27 2.44 16.57 6.77
CA ALA A 27 1.73 15.63 5.91
C ALA A 27 2.64 14.52 5.39
N ILE A 28 2.11 13.31 5.34
CA ILE A 28 2.78 12.17 4.70
C ILE A 28 1.79 11.34 3.92
N CYS A 29 2.31 10.68 2.90
CA CYS A 29 1.55 9.92 1.94
C CYS A 29 2.24 8.58 1.70
N LYS A 30 1.44 7.52 1.62
CA LYS A 30 1.88 6.21 1.15
C LYS A 30 0.95 5.73 0.04
N LEU A 31 1.54 5.35 -1.08
CA LEU A 31 0.83 4.74 -2.19
C LEU A 31 1.33 3.31 -2.36
N ILE A 32 0.41 2.36 -2.45
CA ILE A 32 0.70 0.94 -2.66
C ILE A 32 -0.21 0.41 -3.74
N VAL A 33 0.38 -0.28 -4.72
CA VAL A 33 -0.34 -0.88 -5.84
C VAL A 33 -0.07 -2.38 -5.81
N TYR A 34 -1.14 -3.16 -5.91
CA TYR A 34 -1.17 -4.60 -6.11
C TYR A 34 -1.69 -4.86 -7.52
N PRO A 35 -0.81 -4.95 -8.54
CA PRO A 35 -1.23 -4.93 -9.94
C PRO A 35 -2.10 -6.14 -10.33
N GLU A 36 -1.72 -7.33 -9.87
CA GLU A 36 -2.43 -8.58 -10.17
C GLU A 36 -3.84 -8.57 -9.57
N GLN A 37 -3.97 -8.02 -8.37
CA GLN A 37 -5.22 -7.87 -7.64
C GLN A 37 -6.05 -6.65 -8.11
N ARG A 38 -5.47 -5.80 -8.97
CA ARG A 38 -6.09 -4.56 -9.47
C ARG A 38 -6.58 -3.65 -8.34
N VAL A 39 -5.80 -3.56 -7.27
CA VAL A 39 -6.08 -2.68 -6.12
C VAL A 39 -4.96 -1.69 -5.89
N THR A 40 -5.35 -0.47 -5.54
CA THR A 40 -4.47 0.59 -5.09
C THR A 40 -4.93 1.08 -3.72
N VAL A 41 -4.01 1.18 -2.78
CA VAL A 41 -4.21 1.78 -1.46
C VAL A 41 -3.44 3.09 -1.40
N ALA A 42 -4.15 4.18 -1.12
CA ALA A 42 -3.57 5.49 -0.85
C ALA A 42 -3.87 5.89 0.59
N LEU A 43 -2.82 6.19 1.36
CA LEU A 43 -2.95 6.68 2.72
C LEU A 43 -2.31 8.07 2.83
N VAL A 44 -3.02 8.98 3.49
CA VAL A 44 -2.55 10.33 3.79
C VAL A 44 -2.80 10.59 5.26
N SER A 45 -1.79 11.10 5.97
CA SER A 45 -1.91 11.51 7.36
C SER A 45 -1.30 12.90 7.56
N ASN A 46 -1.87 13.68 8.47
CA ASN A 46 -1.31 14.95 8.92
C ASN A 46 -0.32 14.79 10.09
N THR A 47 -0.07 13.57 10.55
CA THR A 47 0.89 13.24 11.62
C THR A 47 1.92 12.26 11.10
N SER A 48 3.20 12.41 11.48
CA SER A 48 4.30 11.52 11.10
C SER A 48 4.28 10.15 11.79
N ASP A 49 3.53 10.04 12.90
CA ASP A 49 3.59 8.90 13.82
C ASP A 49 2.48 7.88 13.55
N VAL A 50 2.28 7.54 12.28
CA VAL A 50 1.34 6.49 11.88
C VAL A 50 2.11 5.20 11.67
N ASP A 51 1.61 4.11 12.24
CA ASP A 51 2.11 2.77 11.96
C ASP A 51 1.66 2.32 10.56
N TRP A 52 2.42 2.71 9.54
CA TRP A 52 2.15 2.38 8.14
C TRP A 52 2.06 0.88 7.92
N LEU A 53 2.87 0.09 8.62
CA LEU A 53 2.90 -1.36 8.42
C LEU A 53 1.60 -1.99 8.90
N ARG A 54 1.09 -1.54 10.05
CA ARG A 54 -0.23 -1.95 10.53
C ARG A 54 -1.34 -1.52 9.58
N VAL A 55 -1.41 -0.24 9.20
CA VAL A 55 -2.52 0.23 8.36
C VAL A 55 -2.50 -0.40 6.96
N VAL A 56 -1.30 -0.58 6.38
CA VAL A 56 -1.16 -1.28 5.11
C VAL A 56 -1.52 -2.75 5.24
N GLY A 57 -1.15 -3.39 6.35
CA GLY A 57 -1.53 -4.77 6.65
C GLY A 57 -3.05 -4.93 6.70
N GLU A 58 -3.74 -4.07 7.46
CA GLU A 58 -5.20 -4.02 7.56
C GLU A 58 -5.86 -3.72 6.22
N ALA A 59 -5.39 -2.69 5.49
CA ALA A 59 -5.91 -2.34 4.18
C ALA A 59 -5.71 -3.46 3.14
N SER A 60 -4.60 -4.20 3.23
CA SER A 60 -4.35 -5.36 2.36
C SER A 60 -5.26 -6.54 2.69
N THR A 61 -5.68 -6.70 3.94
CA THR A 61 -6.70 -7.69 4.34
C THR A 61 -8.06 -7.31 3.78
N ILE A 62 -8.50 -6.07 4.04
CA ILE A 62 -9.77 -5.51 3.50
C ILE A 62 -9.80 -5.63 1.98
N SER A 63 -8.70 -5.31 1.31
CA SER A 63 -8.60 -5.45 -0.15
C SER A 63 -8.87 -6.88 -0.62
N ASN A 64 -8.39 -7.92 0.09
CA ASN A 64 -8.62 -9.30 -0.34
C ASN A 64 -10.07 -9.72 -0.11
N GLU A 65 -10.65 -9.29 1.00
CA GLU A 65 -12.05 -9.55 1.33
C GLU A 65 -12.96 -8.90 0.29
N VAL A 66 -12.73 -7.63 -0.03
CA VAL A 66 -13.46 -6.90 -1.08
C VAL A 66 -13.27 -7.56 -2.45
N LEU A 67 -12.07 -8.00 -2.81
CA LEU A 67 -11.85 -8.68 -4.09
C LEU A 67 -12.56 -10.04 -4.16
N ALA A 68 -12.52 -10.82 -3.07
CA ALA A 68 -13.24 -12.08 -2.96
C ALA A 68 -14.76 -11.87 -3.08
N GLU A 69 -15.31 -10.84 -2.43
CA GLU A 69 -16.73 -10.46 -2.56
C GLU A 69 -17.10 -10.02 -3.98
N LEU A 70 -16.19 -9.33 -4.67
CA LEU A 70 -16.40 -8.91 -6.06
C LEU A 70 -16.23 -10.06 -7.06
N GLY A 71 -15.86 -11.26 -6.62
CA GLY A 71 -15.59 -12.42 -7.49
C GLY A 71 -14.38 -12.20 -8.41
N ARG A 72 -13.39 -11.42 -7.96
CA ARG A 72 -12.23 -10.99 -8.73
C ARG A 72 -10.91 -11.49 -8.14
#